data_AF-A0A522REJ8-F1
#
_entry.id   AF-A0A522REJ8-F1
#
_cell.length_a   1.000
_cell.length_b   1.000
_cell.length_c   1.000
_cell.angle_alpha   90.00
_cell.angle_beta   90.00
_cell.angle_gamma   90.00
#
_symmetry.space_group_name_H-M   'P 1'
#
loop_
_entity.id
_entity.type
_entity.pdbx_description
1 polymer ?
#
loop_
_entity_poly.entity_id
_entity_poly.type
_entity_poly.pdbx_seq_one_letter_code
_entity_poly.pdbx_strand_id
1 'polypeptide(L)'
;MTGLHDDIGGGLRALEAKAQRELSYLQLPAKPWSPRCKQAGRRADRAAPDHDVVIIGAGMFGTAAAIALRLKGIDNLLLIDAAEAGREGPWRSYARMLTLRSPKDLPGPSMNIPSLTFRAWYEAVRGEAAWQALYKIPNGIWQDYLSWLVRFFALSVRSETTVTSLTLDGEAVRLTLQDGGTLIARRVVLATGRDGTGGPAIPAFVDPALWPGLAAHSSEAIDFERLRDRHVAIIGAGASAWDNAATALEAGVSSVTIYARRLSLPQFNKARASTNPGYLIGWAALPPELKWQLLAYFDASPAPPPHETVHRVLAHG
;
A
#
# COMPACT_ATOMS: atom_id res chain seq x y z
N MET A 1 -38.16 -4.27 10.90
CA MET A 1 -36.98 -3.48 10.49
C MET A 1 -35.75 -4.03 11.22
N THR A 2 -35.41 -5.30 10.96
CA THR A 2 -34.45 -6.12 11.75
C THR A 2 -33.74 -7.19 10.90
N GLY A 3 -33.62 -7.00 9.58
CA GLY A 3 -33.13 -8.05 8.65
C GLY A 3 -31.82 -7.75 7.89
N LEU A 4 -31.20 -6.58 8.06
CA LEU A 4 -30.05 -6.17 7.23
C LEU A 4 -28.67 -6.50 7.84
N HIS A 5 -28.59 -6.84 9.12
CA HIS A 5 -27.31 -7.13 9.77
C HIS A 5 -26.90 -8.62 9.68
N ASP A 6 -27.86 -9.56 9.55
CA ASP A 6 -27.57 -10.99 9.45
C ASP A 6 -27.08 -11.43 8.05
N ASP A 7 -27.40 -10.65 7.00
CA ASP A 7 -27.11 -11.01 5.60
C ASP A 7 -25.65 -10.73 5.18
N ILE A 8 -25.00 -9.72 5.79
CA ILE A 8 -23.60 -9.36 5.49
C ILE A 8 -22.65 -10.52 5.82
N GLY A 9 -22.89 -11.20 6.94
CA GLY A 9 -22.12 -12.39 7.32
C GLY A 9 -22.38 -13.60 6.42
N GLY A 10 -23.59 -13.70 5.86
CA GLY A 10 -23.96 -14.76 4.92
C GLY A 10 -23.25 -14.62 3.58
N GLY A 11 -23.29 -13.42 2.98
CA GLY A 11 -22.66 -13.13 1.69
C GLY A 11 -21.15 -13.37 1.69
N LEU A 12 -20.44 -12.89 2.72
CA LEU A 12 -19.00 -13.09 2.83
C LEU A 12 -18.62 -14.57 2.97
N ARG A 13 -19.33 -15.33 3.81
CA ARG A 13 -19.08 -16.79 3.96
C ARG A 13 -19.29 -17.54 2.65
N ALA A 14 -20.33 -17.17 1.89
CA ALA A 14 -20.58 -17.77 0.57
C ALA A 14 -19.45 -17.47 -0.42
N LEU A 15 -18.92 -16.24 -0.41
CA LEU A 15 -17.76 -15.88 -1.23
C LEU A 15 -16.51 -16.66 -0.84
N GLU A 16 -16.23 -16.80 0.47
CA GLU A 16 -15.07 -17.54 0.97
C GLU A 16 -15.15 -19.02 0.60
N ALA A 17 -16.33 -19.64 0.73
CA ALA A 17 -16.56 -21.02 0.29
C ALA A 17 -16.35 -21.18 -1.24
N LYS A 18 -16.83 -20.21 -2.03
CA LYS A 18 -16.58 -20.18 -3.48
C LYS A 18 -15.09 -20.08 -3.79
N ALA A 19 -14.38 -19.19 -3.11
CA ALA A 19 -12.94 -19.00 -3.30
C ALA A 19 -12.13 -20.25 -2.94
N GLN A 20 -12.46 -20.91 -1.84
CA GLN A 20 -11.84 -22.19 -1.46
C GLN A 20 -12.07 -23.27 -2.53
N ARG A 21 -13.29 -23.33 -3.09
CA ARG A 21 -13.62 -24.27 -4.17
C ARG A 21 -12.82 -23.97 -5.44
N GLU A 22 -12.71 -22.71 -5.85
CA GLU A 22 -11.91 -22.28 -7.01
C GLU A 22 -10.43 -22.61 -6.82
N LEU A 23 -9.87 -22.34 -5.63
CA LEU A 23 -8.50 -22.72 -5.28
C LEU A 23 -8.28 -24.24 -5.34
N SER A 24 -9.27 -25.04 -4.93
CA SER A 24 -9.18 -26.51 -4.98
C SER A 24 -9.07 -27.04 -6.42
N TYR A 25 -9.75 -26.41 -7.38
CA TYR A 25 -9.65 -26.77 -8.80
C TYR A 25 -8.27 -26.53 -9.37
N LEU A 26 -7.57 -25.52 -8.84
CA LEU A 26 -6.21 -25.17 -9.22
C LEU A 26 -5.15 -25.93 -8.40
N GLN A 27 -5.56 -26.78 -7.45
CA GLN A 27 -4.69 -27.44 -6.48
C GLN A 27 -3.81 -26.45 -5.70
N LEU A 28 -4.40 -25.32 -5.30
CA LEU A 28 -3.72 -24.27 -4.57
C LEU A 28 -4.15 -24.24 -3.09
N PRO A 29 -3.22 -23.96 -2.16
CA PRO A 29 -1.78 -23.81 -2.39
C PRO A 29 -1.12 -25.14 -2.79
N ALA A 30 -0.01 -25.05 -3.54
CA ALA A 30 0.81 -26.22 -3.83
C ALA A 30 1.33 -26.86 -2.53
N LYS A 31 1.63 -28.17 -2.56
CA LYS A 31 2.20 -28.88 -1.40
C LYS A 31 3.50 -28.18 -0.95
N PRO A 32 3.71 -27.97 0.36
CA PRO A 32 4.95 -27.41 0.86
C PRO A 32 6.17 -28.22 0.41
N TRP A 33 7.16 -27.54 -0.14
CA TRP A 33 8.37 -28.16 -0.71
C TRP A 33 9.67 -27.59 -0.17
N SER A 34 9.64 -26.47 0.58
CA SER A 34 10.82 -25.93 1.21
C SER A 34 11.25 -26.80 2.40
N PRO A 35 12.56 -27.09 2.56
CA PRO A 35 13.03 -27.82 3.73
C PRO A 35 12.75 -27.03 5.00
N ARG A 36 12.03 -27.64 5.96
CA ARG A 36 11.62 -26.95 7.18
C ARG A 36 12.83 -26.46 7.96
N CYS A 37 12.82 -25.16 8.24
CA CYS A 37 13.79 -24.41 9.04
C CYS A 37 14.23 -25.09 10.35
N LYS A 38 13.34 -25.82 11.03
CA LYS A 38 13.63 -26.49 12.32
C LYS A 38 14.29 -27.87 12.23
N GLN A 39 14.47 -28.45 11.03
CA GLN A 39 15.09 -29.77 10.85
C GLN A 39 16.58 -29.73 10.44
N ALA A 40 17.09 -28.56 10.04
CA ALA A 40 18.52 -28.35 9.92
C ALA A 40 19.03 -27.99 11.31
N GLY A 41 19.56 -28.98 12.06
CA GLY A 41 20.14 -28.75 13.38
C GLY A 41 21.07 -27.53 13.39
N ARG A 42 21.09 -26.79 14.51
CA ARG A 42 22.08 -25.73 14.74
C ARG A 42 23.46 -26.37 14.55
N ARG A 43 24.11 -26.15 13.41
CA ARG A 43 25.55 -26.39 13.32
C ARG A 43 26.19 -25.42 14.31
N ALA A 44 27.26 -25.87 14.98
CA ALA A 44 27.86 -25.17 16.11
C ALA A 44 28.32 -23.72 15.82
N ASP A 45 28.30 -23.31 14.55
CA ASP A 45 28.73 -22.02 14.01
C ASP A 45 27.62 -21.19 13.33
N ARG A 46 26.38 -21.71 13.16
CA ARG A 46 25.32 -21.02 12.39
C ARG A 46 23.92 -21.24 12.93
N ALA A 47 23.15 -20.16 13.05
CA ALA A 47 21.74 -20.25 13.40
C ALA A 47 20.91 -20.69 12.19
N ALA A 48 20.08 -21.72 12.36
CA ALA A 48 19.12 -22.11 11.35
C ALA A 48 18.10 -20.98 11.15
N PRO A 49 17.69 -20.67 9.90
CA PRO A 49 16.71 -19.61 9.66
C PRO A 49 15.41 -19.94 10.39
N ASP A 50 14.74 -18.95 10.96
CA ASP A 50 13.42 -19.09 11.58
C ASP A 50 12.33 -19.22 10.51
N HIS A 51 12.51 -18.51 9.40
CA HIS A 51 11.55 -18.38 8.30
C HIS A 51 12.18 -18.67 6.94
N ASP A 52 11.39 -19.17 6.00
CA ASP A 52 11.86 -19.28 4.61
C ASP A 52 11.91 -17.89 3.98
N VAL A 53 10.88 -17.06 4.22
CA VAL A 53 10.85 -15.68 3.75
C VAL A 53 10.27 -14.76 4.83
N VAL A 54 10.97 -13.66 5.08
CA VAL A 54 10.40 -12.50 5.80
C VAL A 54 10.10 -11.39 4.80
N ILE A 55 8.88 -10.85 4.85
CA ILE A 55 8.43 -9.75 4.00
C ILE A 55 8.33 -8.50 4.88
N ILE A 56 9.08 -7.46 4.54
CA ILE A 56 9.09 -6.19 5.28
C ILE A 56 8.11 -5.23 4.61
N GLY A 57 7.03 -4.91 5.30
CA GLY A 57 5.82 -4.24 4.82
C GLY A 57 4.70 -5.24 4.59
N ALA A 58 3.57 -5.06 5.28
CA ALA A 58 2.33 -5.83 5.14
C ALA A 58 1.20 -5.06 4.45
N GLY A 59 1.52 -3.90 3.84
CA GLY A 59 0.61 -3.23 2.90
C GLY A 59 0.30 -4.08 1.64
N MET A 60 -0.41 -3.50 0.68
CA MET A 60 -0.92 -4.19 -0.51
C MET A 60 0.12 -5.08 -1.23
N PHE A 61 1.33 -4.57 -1.45
CA PHE A 61 2.37 -5.33 -2.16
C PHE A 61 2.95 -6.47 -1.33
N GLY A 62 3.14 -6.26 -0.03
CA GLY A 62 3.60 -7.32 0.88
C GLY A 62 2.58 -8.44 1.03
N THR A 63 1.31 -8.07 1.20
CA THR A 63 0.18 -9.02 1.20
C THR A 63 0.12 -9.80 -0.12
N ALA A 64 0.21 -9.12 -1.27
CA ALA A 64 0.21 -9.77 -2.57
C ALA A 64 1.38 -10.75 -2.74
N ALA A 65 2.59 -10.36 -2.33
CA ALA A 65 3.77 -11.22 -2.37
C ALA A 65 3.61 -12.45 -1.47
N ALA A 66 3.08 -12.27 -0.26
CA ALA A 66 2.82 -13.35 0.68
C ALA A 66 1.82 -14.37 0.12
N ILE A 67 0.71 -13.90 -0.46
CA ILE A 67 -0.27 -14.77 -1.11
C ILE A 67 0.38 -15.53 -2.26
N ALA A 68 1.11 -14.84 -3.15
CA ALA A 68 1.76 -15.48 -4.28
C ALA A 68 2.77 -16.57 -3.86
N LEU A 69 3.54 -16.34 -2.81
CA LEU A 69 4.47 -17.32 -2.24
C LEU A 69 3.73 -18.49 -1.59
N ARG A 70 2.66 -18.22 -0.82
CA ARG A 70 1.83 -19.24 -0.20
C ARG A 70 1.18 -20.15 -1.22
N LEU A 71 0.60 -19.58 -2.28
CA LEU A 71 0.01 -20.36 -3.39
C LEU A 71 1.04 -21.28 -4.06
N LYS A 72 2.32 -20.89 -4.08
CA LYS A 72 3.42 -21.71 -4.59
C LYS A 72 3.93 -22.76 -3.59
N GLY A 73 3.35 -22.89 -2.40
CA GLY A 73 3.77 -23.88 -1.39
C GLY A 73 4.92 -23.41 -0.49
N ILE A 74 5.22 -22.10 -0.45
CA ILE A 74 6.13 -21.54 0.55
C ILE A 74 5.26 -21.03 1.70
N ASP A 75 5.17 -21.80 2.79
CA ASP A 75 4.22 -21.55 3.88
C ASP A 75 4.87 -21.04 5.19
N ASN A 76 6.17 -21.22 5.38
CA ASN A 76 6.93 -20.63 6.49
C ASN A 76 7.30 -19.16 6.20
N LEU A 77 6.27 -18.31 6.14
CA LEU A 77 6.34 -16.89 5.84
C LEU A 77 6.00 -16.04 7.08
N LEU A 78 6.66 -14.90 7.21
CA LEU A 78 6.30 -13.84 8.15
C LEU A 78 6.26 -12.49 7.44
N LEU A 79 5.17 -11.74 7.60
CA LEU A 79 5.14 -10.32 7.26
C LEU A 79 5.43 -9.49 8.52
N ILE A 80 6.20 -8.42 8.38
CA ILE A 80 6.51 -7.47 9.43
C ILE A 80 6.08 -6.08 8.97
N ASP A 81 5.34 -5.34 9.79
CA ASP A 81 4.97 -3.96 9.47
C ASP A 81 5.10 -3.07 10.71
N ALA A 82 5.51 -1.82 10.49
CA ALA A 82 5.65 -0.82 11.55
C ALA A 82 4.29 -0.28 11.99
N ALA A 83 3.27 -0.36 11.14
CA ALA A 83 1.91 0.07 11.46
C ALA A 83 1.21 -0.94 12.39
N GLU A 84 0.21 -0.43 13.11
CA GLU A 84 -0.78 -1.26 13.80
C GLU A 84 -1.57 -2.12 12.80
N ALA A 85 -2.10 -3.24 13.30
CA ALA A 85 -2.92 -4.15 12.51
C ALA A 85 -4.13 -3.43 11.88
N GLY A 86 -4.31 -3.59 10.57
CA GLY A 86 -5.39 -2.96 9.82
C GLY A 86 -5.12 -1.50 9.42
N ARG A 87 -3.92 -0.97 9.68
CA ARG A 87 -3.45 0.36 9.25
C ARG A 87 -2.25 0.29 8.30
N GLU A 88 -1.94 -0.89 7.78
CA GLU A 88 -0.79 -1.14 6.92
C GLU A 88 -0.90 -0.37 5.58
N GLY A 89 0.20 0.27 5.18
CA GLY A 89 0.21 1.14 4.01
C GLY A 89 -0.49 2.49 4.23
N PRO A 90 -0.80 3.23 3.14
CA PRO A 90 -1.17 4.65 3.24
C PRO A 90 -2.65 4.90 3.58
N TRP A 91 -3.52 3.91 3.39
CA TRP A 91 -4.96 4.11 3.18
C TRP A 91 -5.70 4.68 4.40
N ARG A 92 -5.29 4.28 5.61
CA ARG A 92 -5.84 4.79 6.88
C ARG A 92 -4.85 5.65 7.66
N SER A 93 -3.66 5.88 7.12
CA SER A 93 -2.55 6.57 7.80
C SER A 93 -2.41 8.00 7.29
N TYR A 94 -1.57 8.23 6.29
CA TYR A 94 -1.25 9.57 5.78
C TYR A 94 -2.00 9.93 4.49
N ALA A 95 -2.70 8.99 3.83
CA ALA A 95 -3.49 9.35 2.65
C ALA A 95 -4.62 10.32 3.03
N ARG A 96 -4.70 11.43 2.30
CA ARG A 96 -5.71 12.49 2.48
C ARG A 96 -6.76 12.54 1.37
N MET A 97 -6.60 11.72 0.32
CA MET A 97 -7.66 11.51 -0.68
C MET A 97 -8.81 10.69 -0.08
N LEU A 98 -10.06 10.94 -0.48
CA LEU A 98 -11.21 10.17 0.03
C LEU A 98 -11.33 8.78 -0.63
N THR A 99 -10.89 8.67 -1.88
CA THR A 99 -10.95 7.46 -2.69
C THR A 99 -9.64 7.17 -3.38
N LEU A 100 -9.44 5.92 -3.81
CA LEU A 100 -8.37 5.55 -4.73
C LEU A 100 -8.44 6.38 -6.02
N ARG A 101 -7.28 6.59 -6.65
CA ARG A 101 -7.16 7.28 -7.95
C ARG A 101 -7.35 6.36 -9.16
N SER A 102 -7.64 5.10 -8.89
CA SER A 102 -7.87 4.06 -9.89
C SER A 102 -9.36 3.87 -10.13
N PRO A 103 -9.76 3.39 -11.32
CA PRO A 103 -11.13 2.94 -11.55
C PRO A 103 -11.47 1.80 -10.58
N LYS A 104 -12.75 1.69 -10.19
CA LYS A 104 -13.20 0.62 -9.30
C LYS A 104 -13.00 -0.78 -9.88
N ASP A 105 -13.01 -0.91 -11.21
CA ASP A 105 -12.97 -2.20 -11.91
C ASP A 105 -11.59 -2.87 -11.90
N LEU A 106 -10.56 -2.21 -11.36
CA LEU A 106 -9.28 -2.89 -11.16
C LEU A 106 -9.45 -4.01 -10.12
N PRO A 107 -9.01 -5.25 -10.43
CA PRO A 107 -9.34 -6.41 -9.60
C PRO A 107 -8.61 -6.41 -8.24
N GLY A 108 -7.55 -5.62 -8.08
CA GLY A 108 -6.66 -5.68 -6.93
C GLY A 108 -5.73 -6.90 -6.93
N PRO A 109 -5.07 -7.22 -5.80
CA PRO A 109 -4.17 -8.37 -5.66
C PRO A 109 -4.93 -9.71 -5.58
N SER A 110 -5.73 -10.00 -6.60
CA SER A 110 -6.65 -11.15 -6.69
C SER A 110 -6.02 -12.43 -7.20
N MET A 111 -4.74 -12.40 -7.58
CA MET A 111 -4.02 -13.55 -8.16
C MET A 111 -4.69 -14.17 -9.40
N ASN A 112 -5.44 -13.36 -10.15
CA ASN A 112 -6.27 -13.78 -11.28
C ASN A 112 -7.37 -14.80 -10.90
N ILE A 113 -7.83 -14.79 -9.65
CA ILE A 113 -8.95 -15.62 -9.17
C ILE A 113 -10.17 -14.70 -8.98
N PRO A 114 -11.28 -14.91 -9.71
CA PRO A 114 -12.44 -14.01 -9.68
C PRO A 114 -13.01 -13.76 -8.28
N SER A 115 -13.13 -14.81 -7.46
CA SER A 115 -13.63 -14.71 -6.09
C SER A 115 -12.73 -13.91 -5.14
N LEU A 116 -11.48 -13.66 -5.53
CA LEU A 116 -10.52 -12.88 -4.75
C LEU A 116 -10.44 -11.43 -5.21
N THR A 117 -11.29 -10.99 -6.12
CA THR A 117 -11.31 -9.59 -6.59
C THR A 117 -11.96 -8.66 -5.58
N PHE A 118 -11.59 -7.37 -5.62
CA PHE A 118 -12.27 -6.35 -4.83
C PHE A 118 -13.77 -6.32 -5.10
N ARG A 119 -14.18 -6.43 -6.37
CA ARG A 119 -15.58 -6.44 -6.79
C ARG A 119 -16.36 -7.57 -6.11
N ALA A 120 -15.87 -8.81 -6.20
CA ALA A 120 -16.53 -9.96 -5.59
C ALA A 120 -16.66 -9.81 -4.07
N TRP A 121 -15.60 -9.33 -3.41
CA TRP A 121 -15.64 -9.02 -1.98
C TRP A 121 -16.65 -7.91 -1.64
N TYR A 122 -16.67 -6.83 -2.42
CA TYR A 122 -17.55 -5.70 -2.17
C TYR A 122 -19.03 -6.06 -2.37
N GLU A 123 -19.36 -6.81 -3.43
CA GLU A 123 -20.70 -7.34 -3.66
C GLU A 123 -21.15 -8.29 -2.54
N ALA A 124 -20.25 -9.14 -2.06
CA ALA A 124 -20.56 -10.06 -0.95
C ALA A 124 -20.87 -9.34 0.37
N VAL A 125 -20.26 -8.17 0.62
CA VAL A 125 -20.41 -7.42 1.89
C VAL A 125 -21.33 -6.20 1.81
N ARG A 126 -21.71 -5.75 0.60
CA ARG A 126 -22.55 -4.55 0.36
C ARG A 126 -23.64 -4.74 -0.71
N GLY A 127 -23.61 -5.83 -1.47
CA GLY A 127 -24.55 -6.12 -2.55
C GLY A 127 -24.19 -5.51 -3.91
N GLU A 128 -24.75 -6.08 -4.97
CA GLU A 128 -24.56 -5.64 -6.37
C GLU A 128 -24.99 -4.18 -6.59
N ALA A 129 -26.12 -3.77 -6.01
CA ALA A 129 -26.62 -2.40 -6.16
C ALA A 129 -25.61 -1.36 -5.62
N ALA A 130 -24.94 -1.66 -4.50
CA ALA A 130 -23.89 -0.80 -3.97
C ALA A 130 -22.67 -0.77 -4.90
N TRP A 131 -22.29 -1.90 -5.50
CA TRP A 131 -21.21 -1.94 -6.48
C TRP A 131 -21.51 -1.06 -7.69
N GLN A 132 -22.74 -1.10 -8.21
CA GLN A 132 -23.14 -0.29 -9.35
C GLN A 132 -23.11 1.22 -9.03
N ALA A 133 -23.57 1.60 -7.82
CA ALA A 133 -23.54 2.98 -7.35
C ALA A 133 -22.12 3.49 -7.02
N LEU A 134 -21.16 2.59 -6.76
CA LEU A 134 -19.79 2.95 -6.45
C LEU A 134 -19.12 3.60 -7.66
N TYR A 135 -18.55 4.79 -7.48
CA TYR A 135 -17.72 5.46 -8.49
C TYR A 135 -16.24 5.04 -8.38
N LYS A 136 -15.63 5.34 -7.23
CA LYS A 136 -14.26 4.97 -6.88
C LYS A 136 -14.23 4.39 -5.47
N ILE A 137 -13.25 3.54 -5.21
CA ILE A 137 -13.14 2.81 -3.94
C ILE A 137 -12.67 3.76 -2.82
N PRO A 138 -13.41 3.92 -1.71
CA PRO A 138 -12.93 4.68 -0.55
C PRO A 138 -11.71 4.03 0.08
N ASN A 139 -10.77 4.82 0.61
CA ASN A 139 -9.52 4.28 1.17
C ASN A 139 -9.75 3.27 2.30
N GLY A 140 -10.68 3.59 3.22
CA GLY A 140 -11.00 2.71 4.35
C GLY A 140 -11.56 1.36 3.92
N ILE A 141 -12.39 1.35 2.87
CA ILE A 141 -13.00 0.16 2.27
C ILE A 141 -11.94 -0.67 1.52
N TRP A 142 -11.01 -0.01 0.84
CA TRP A 142 -9.87 -0.69 0.23
C TRP A 142 -9.01 -1.41 1.29
N GLN A 143 -8.75 -0.76 2.42
CA GLN A 143 -8.03 -1.39 3.52
C GLN A 143 -8.78 -2.60 4.09
N ASP A 144 -10.11 -2.51 4.25
CA ASP A 144 -10.92 -3.65 4.72
C ASP A 144 -10.80 -4.87 3.80
N TYR A 145 -10.76 -4.64 2.48
CA TYR A 145 -10.52 -5.69 1.49
C TYR A 145 -9.12 -6.31 1.61
N LEU A 146 -8.07 -5.51 1.81
CA LEU A 146 -6.72 -6.02 2.05
C LEU A 146 -6.66 -6.84 3.35
N SER A 147 -7.27 -6.34 4.42
CA SER A 147 -7.36 -7.07 5.70
C SER A 147 -8.16 -8.37 5.56
N TRP A 148 -9.19 -8.41 4.69
CA TRP A 148 -9.88 -9.65 4.37
C TRP A 148 -8.96 -10.67 3.68
N LEU A 149 -8.15 -10.25 2.70
CA LEU A 149 -7.18 -11.15 2.06
C LEU A 149 -6.16 -11.72 3.07
N VAL A 150 -5.66 -10.89 3.99
CA VAL A 150 -4.76 -11.33 5.08
C VAL A 150 -5.41 -12.43 5.92
N ARG A 151 -6.69 -12.25 6.32
CA ARG A 151 -7.45 -13.23 7.11
C ARG A 151 -7.78 -14.49 6.31
N PHE A 152 -8.28 -14.34 5.08
CA PHE A 152 -8.69 -15.46 4.22
C PHE A 152 -7.53 -16.41 3.95
N PHE A 153 -6.33 -15.87 3.70
CA PHE A 153 -5.13 -16.65 3.51
C PHE A 153 -4.39 -17.02 4.81
N ALA A 154 -4.91 -16.64 5.98
CA ALA A 154 -4.28 -16.85 7.28
C ALA A 154 -2.78 -16.47 7.25
N LEU A 155 -2.49 -15.25 6.79
CA LEU A 155 -1.14 -14.73 6.73
C LEU A 155 -0.66 -14.30 8.11
N SER A 156 0.55 -14.71 8.49
CA SER A 156 1.19 -14.31 9.74
C SER A 156 1.77 -12.90 9.60
N VAL A 157 1.15 -11.92 10.26
CA VAL A 157 1.62 -10.53 10.30
C VAL A 157 2.05 -10.18 11.72
N ARG A 158 3.27 -9.67 11.86
CA ARG A 158 3.77 -9.04 13.09
C ARG A 158 3.74 -7.53 12.91
N SER A 159 2.67 -6.91 13.40
CA SER A 159 2.46 -5.47 13.41
C SER A 159 3.35 -4.77 14.44
N GLU A 160 3.38 -3.44 14.38
CA GLU A 160 4.13 -2.57 15.32
C GLU A 160 5.60 -2.97 15.48
N THR A 161 6.18 -3.50 14.40
CA THR A 161 7.55 -4.01 14.37
C THR A 161 8.30 -3.40 13.20
N THR A 162 9.38 -2.69 13.51
CA THR A 162 10.26 -2.02 12.56
C THR A 162 11.57 -2.80 12.45
N VAL A 163 11.92 -3.20 11.23
CA VAL A 163 13.25 -3.73 10.94
C VAL A 163 14.21 -2.55 10.74
N THR A 164 15.28 -2.52 11.52
CA THR A 164 16.27 -1.42 11.53
C THR A 164 17.52 -1.74 10.71
N SER A 165 17.87 -3.01 10.55
CA SER A 165 19.00 -3.43 9.72
C SER A 165 18.85 -4.83 9.16
N LEU A 166 19.56 -5.07 8.05
CA LEU A 166 19.69 -6.36 7.39
C LEU A 166 21.18 -6.68 7.24
N THR A 167 21.61 -7.83 7.72
CA THR A 167 22.97 -8.33 7.53
C THR A 167 22.94 -9.74 6.96
N LEU A 168 23.91 -10.07 6.10
CA LEU A 168 24.07 -11.44 5.63
C LEU A 168 24.58 -12.33 6.77
N ASP A 169 23.99 -13.51 6.91
CA ASP A 169 24.37 -14.52 7.90
C ASP A 169 24.52 -15.88 7.18
N GLY A 170 25.70 -16.08 6.58
CA GLY A 170 25.94 -17.18 5.66
C GLY A 170 25.08 -17.07 4.40
N GLU A 171 24.21 -18.06 4.16
CA GLU A 171 23.25 -18.08 3.04
C GLU A 171 21.87 -17.48 3.41
N ALA A 172 21.72 -17.05 4.65
CA ALA A 172 20.52 -16.44 5.20
C ALA A 172 20.73 -14.93 5.43
N VAL A 173 19.67 -14.27 5.86
CA VAL A 173 19.64 -12.86 6.20
C VAL A 173 19.19 -12.73 7.66
N ARG A 174 19.98 -12.02 8.46
CA ARG A 174 19.62 -11.60 9.81
C ARG A 174 18.95 -10.23 9.73
N LEU A 175 17.77 -10.14 10.34
CA LEU A 175 17.01 -8.91 10.52
C LEU A 175 17.16 -8.46 11.97
N THR A 176 17.51 -7.19 12.18
CA THR A 176 17.48 -6.56 13.52
C THR A 176 16.20 -5.76 13.65
N LEU A 177 15.48 -5.97 14.76
CA LEU A 177 14.24 -5.29 15.09
C LEU A 177 14.51 -4.05 15.97
N GLN A 178 13.56 -3.13 16.04
CA GLN A 178 13.73 -1.90 16.81
C GLN A 178 13.85 -2.13 18.32
N ASP A 179 13.32 -3.24 18.83
CA ASP A 179 13.42 -3.66 20.23
C ASP A 179 14.76 -4.39 20.54
N GLY A 180 15.68 -4.47 19.58
CA GLY A 180 16.94 -5.21 19.69
C GLY A 180 16.81 -6.71 19.42
N GLY A 181 15.59 -7.21 19.20
CA GLY A 181 15.34 -8.59 18.78
C GLY A 181 15.94 -8.90 17.40
N THR A 182 16.14 -10.18 17.12
CA THR A 182 16.62 -10.62 15.80
C THR A 182 15.76 -11.75 15.24
N LEU A 183 15.65 -11.78 13.91
CA LEU A 183 15.03 -12.86 13.14
C LEU A 183 16.00 -13.30 12.05
N ILE A 184 15.96 -14.57 11.67
CA ILE A 184 16.77 -15.08 10.56
C ILE A 184 15.85 -15.66 9.49
N ALA A 185 16.06 -15.27 8.24
CA ALA A 185 15.27 -15.73 7.11
C ALA A 185 16.17 -16.20 5.96
N ARG A 186 15.77 -17.22 5.20
CA ARG A 186 16.53 -17.59 3.99
C ARG A 186 16.50 -16.46 2.96
N ARG A 187 15.37 -15.78 2.82
CA ARG A 187 15.16 -14.66 1.90
C ARG A 187 14.39 -13.55 2.58
N VAL A 188 14.62 -12.32 2.12
CA VAL A 188 13.87 -11.14 2.55
C VAL A 188 13.27 -10.47 1.32
N VAL A 189 11.99 -10.10 1.41
CA VAL A 189 11.30 -9.29 0.40
C VAL A 189 11.07 -7.90 0.98
N LEU A 190 11.56 -6.87 0.29
CA LEU A 190 11.34 -5.48 0.67
C LEU A 190 10.05 -4.97 0.00
N ALA A 191 9.01 -4.78 0.79
CA ALA A 191 7.72 -4.22 0.39
C ALA A 191 7.40 -2.95 1.18
N THR A 192 8.42 -2.14 1.46
CA THR A 192 8.44 -0.97 2.37
C THR A 192 7.79 0.30 1.79
N GLY A 193 7.04 0.17 0.69
CA GLY A 193 6.36 1.31 0.05
C GLY A 193 7.32 2.35 -0.53
N ARG A 194 6.80 3.55 -0.81
CA ARG A 194 7.61 4.66 -1.36
C ARG A 194 8.61 5.21 -0.35
N ASP A 195 8.31 5.13 0.94
CA ASP A 195 9.20 5.62 1.99
C ASP A 195 10.52 4.83 1.99
N GLY A 196 10.47 3.54 1.64
CA GLY A 196 11.65 2.70 1.44
C GLY A 196 12.52 3.06 0.23
N THR A 197 12.12 4.01 -0.62
CA THR A 197 12.88 4.44 -1.83
C THR A 197 13.69 5.71 -1.65
N GLY A 198 13.95 6.12 -0.40
CA GLY A 198 14.76 7.30 -0.08
C GLY A 198 14.15 8.25 0.95
N GLY A 199 13.02 7.89 1.56
CA GLY A 199 12.36 8.67 2.60
C GLY A 199 11.68 9.95 2.10
N PRO A 200 11.15 10.78 3.03
CA PRO A 200 10.56 12.06 2.71
C PRO A 200 11.61 13.03 2.14
N ALA A 201 11.28 13.70 1.05
CA ALA A 201 12.15 14.68 0.42
C ALA A 201 11.81 16.10 0.91
N ILE A 202 12.69 16.67 1.73
CA ILE A 202 12.56 18.05 2.23
C ILE A 202 13.48 18.95 1.41
N PRO A 203 12.98 20.03 0.77
CA PRO A 203 13.84 20.96 0.03
C PRO A 203 14.89 21.60 0.94
N ALA A 204 16.14 21.67 0.48
CA ALA A 204 17.28 22.11 1.29
C ALA A 204 17.17 23.56 1.84
N PHE A 205 16.29 24.39 1.29
CA PHE A 205 16.05 25.75 1.77
C PHE A 205 15.05 25.81 2.94
N VAL A 206 14.36 24.71 3.27
CA VAL A 206 13.43 24.65 4.40
C VAL A 206 14.23 24.41 5.67
N ASP A 207 14.11 25.32 6.63
CA ASP A 207 14.79 25.22 7.91
C ASP A 207 14.28 24.01 8.73
N PRO A 208 15.13 23.04 9.10
CA PRO A 208 14.75 21.93 9.95
C PRO A 208 14.22 22.35 11.33
N ALA A 209 14.57 23.54 11.82
CA ALA A 209 14.09 24.07 13.10
C ALA A 209 12.58 24.35 13.13
N LEU A 210 11.89 24.29 11.98
CA LEU A 210 10.44 24.37 11.92
C LEU A 210 9.74 23.12 12.49
N TRP A 211 10.41 21.97 12.55
CA TRP A 211 9.84 20.76 13.14
C TRP A 211 9.96 20.73 14.66
N PRO A 212 8.99 20.10 15.35
CA PRO A 212 7.74 19.53 14.83
C PRO A 212 6.56 20.54 14.83
N GLY A 213 6.80 21.81 15.15
CA GLY A 213 5.73 22.76 15.51
C GLY A 213 5.10 23.54 14.37
N LEU A 214 5.90 23.96 13.37
CA LEU A 214 5.50 24.87 12.29
C LEU A 214 5.55 24.20 10.91
N ALA A 215 6.19 23.05 10.79
CA ALA A 215 6.27 22.27 9.56
C ALA A 215 5.90 20.81 9.80
N ALA A 216 5.36 20.20 8.74
CA ALA A 216 5.16 18.77 8.64
C ALA A 216 5.32 18.35 7.16
N HIS A 217 5.87 17.18 6.93
CA HIS A 217 5.89 16.53 5.62
C HIS A 217 4.53 15.85 5.36
N SER A 218 4.10 15.81 4.09
CA SER A 218 2.78 15.27 3.72
C SER A 218 2.53 13.79 4.04
N SER A 219 3.57 13.05 4.43
CA SER A 219 3.49 11.64 4.88
C SER A 219 3.40 11.50 6.40
N GLU A 220 3.52 12.59 7.15
CA GLU A 220 3.44 12.59 8.62
C GLU A 220 1.99 12.70 9.10
N ALA A 221 1.80 12.45 10.40
CA ALA A 221 0.57 12.82 11.07
C ALA A 221 0.52 14.35 11.20
N ILE A 222 -0.58 14.95 10.73
CA ILE A 222 -0.81 16.40 10.77
C ILE A 222 -2.10 16.63 11.54
N ASP A 223 -2.01 17.40 12.62
CA ASP A 223 -3.18 17.86 13.37
C ASP A 223 -3.74 19.12 12.71
N PHE A 224 -4.66 18.91 11.76
CA PHE A 224 -5.27 20.03 11.02
C PHE A 224 -6.16 20.91 11.89
N GLU A 225 -6.71 20.38 12.99
CA GLU A 225 -7.53 21.17 13.92
C GLU A 225 -6.70 22.28 14.58
N ARG A 226 -5.43 22.02 14.87
CA ARG A 226 -4.49 23.05 15.37
C ARG A 226 -4.16 24.14 14.36
N LEU A 227 -4.47 23.92 13.09
CA LEU A 227 -4.26 24.89 12.00
C LEU A 227 -5.50 25.76 11.75
N ARG A 228 -6.60 25.54 12.47
CA ARG A 228 -7.81 26.37 12.35
C ARG A 228 -7.46 27.86 12.47
N ASP A 229 -8.08 28.65 11.61
CA ASP A 229 -7.85 30.11 11.47
C ASP A 229 -6.41 30.52 11.09
N ARG A 230 -5.51 29.57 10.78
CA ARG A 230 -4.14 29.85 10.32
C ARG A 230 -4.02 29.96 8.81
N HIS A 231 -2.93 30.55 8.35
CA HIS A 231 -2.53 30.55 6.95
C HIS A 231 -1.47 29.47 6.73
N VAL A 232 -1.70 28.55 5.81
CA VAL A 232 -0.83 27.39 5.56
C VAL A 232 -0.10 27.53 4.22
N ALA A 233 1.22 27.41 4.25
CA ALA A 233 2.04 27.29 3.05
C ALA A 233 2.30 25.82 2.72
N ILE A 234 2.08 25.42 1.47
CA ILE A 234 2.38 24.06 0.98
C ILE A 234 3.43 24.14 -0.12
N ILE A 235 4.56 23.47 0.09
CA ILE A 235 5.65 23.41 -0.89
C ILE A 235 5.46 22.15 -1.75
N GLY A 236 5.19 22.36 -3.04
CA GLY A 236 4.90 21.31 -4.01
C GLY A 236 3.45 21.38 -4.52
N ALA A 237 3.21 20.87 -5.72
CA ALA A 237 1.90 20.90 -6.37
C ALA A 237 1.50 19.54 -6.96
N GLY A 238 2.02 18.45 -6.37
CA GLY A 238 1.60 17.09 -6.69
C GLY A 238 0.30 16.71 -5.98
N ALA A 239 -0.15 15.48 -6.18
CA ALA A 239 -1.40 15.00 -5.61
C ALA A 239 -1.47 15.12 -4.07
N SER A 240 -0.38 14.81 -3.36
CA SER A 240 -0.32 14.97 -1.90
C SER A 240 -0.48 16.42 -1.44
N ALA A 241 0.05 17.39 -2.18
CA ALA A 241 -0.09 18.80 -1.84
C ALA A 241 -1.55 19.24 -1.90
N TRP A 242 -2.25 18.85 -2.96
CA TRP A 242 -3.67 19.13 -3.13
C TRP A 242 -4.53 18.42 -2.09
N ASP A 243 -4.24 17.16 -1.75
CA ASP A 243 -5.05 16.45 -0.76
C ASP A 243 -4.90 17.07 0.64
N ASN A 244 -3.68 17.51 0.99
CA ASN A 244 -3.43 18.20 2.26
C ASN A 244 -4.05 19.60 2.25
N ALA A 245 -4.02 20.32 1.13
CA ALA A 245 -4.71 21.61 0.98
C ALA A 245 -6.21 21.46 1.23
N ALA A 246 -6.86 20.50 0.56
CA ALA A 246 -8.27 20.20 0.73
C ALA A 246 -8.60 19.86 2.19
N THR A 247 -7.83 18.96 2.80
CA THR A 247 -8.07 18.54 4.19
C THR A 247 -7.87 19.69 5.18
N ALA A 248 -6.89 20.57 4.94
CA ALA A 248 -6.69 21.75 5.77
C ALA A 248 -7.88 22.73 5.66
N LEU A 249 -8.35 23.02 4.44
CA LEU A 249 -9.49 23.90 4.22
C LEU A 249 -10.77 23.34 4.87
N GLU A 250 -11.00 22.04 4.75
CA GLU A 250 -12.11 21.33 5.42
C GLU A 250 -12.04 21.43 6.94
N ALA A 251 -10.82 21.47 7.51
CA ALA A 251 -10.59 21.68 8.94
C ALA A 251 -10.71 23.15 9.39
N GLY A 252 -10.91 24.10 8.46
CA GLY A 252 -11.15 25.51 8.77
C GLY A 252 -9.88 26.35 8.90
N VAL A 253 -8.81 26.03 8.17
CA VAL A 253 -7.69 26.99 8.00
C VAL A 253 -8.17 28.24 7.24
N SER A 254 -7.63 29.42 7.58
CA SER A 254 -8.01 30.70 6.95
C SER A 254 -7.65 30.77 5.47
N SER A 255 -6.48 30.25 5.10
CA SER A 255 -6.09 30.14 3.69
C SER A 255 -4.97 29.12 3.49
N VAL A 256 -4.86 28.63 2.24
CA VAL A 256 -3.75 27.79 1.80
C VAL A 256 -3.06 28.44 0.59
N THR A 257 -1.73 28.55 0.64
CA THR A 257 -0.91 28.98 -0.49
C THR A 257 -0.05 27.81 -0.98
N ILE A 258 -0.25 27.38 -2.23
CA ILE A 258 0.52 26.30 -2.86
C ILE A 258 1.67 26.89 -3.69
N TYR A 259 2.90 26.50 -3.36
CA TYR A 259 4.10 26.88 -4.09
C TYR A 259 4.52 25.77 -5.05
N ALA A 260 4.61 26.10 -6.34
CA ALA A 260 5.04 25.17 -7.38
C ALA A 260 6.27 25.71 -8.10
N ARG A 261 7.27 24.85 -8.34
CA ARG A 261 8.45 25.20 -9.17
C ARG A 261 8.11 25.39 -10.66
N ARG A 262 6.94 24.92 -11.09
CA ARG A 262 6.49 24.97 -12.49
C ARG A 262 5.53 26.13 -12.70
N LEU A 263 5.55 26.71 -13.90
CA LEU A 263 4.70 27.84 -14.29
C LEU A 263 3.24 27.46 -14.50
N SER A 264 2.96 26.20 -14.85
CA SER A 264 1.60 25.71 -15.07
C SER A 264 1.40 24.32 -14.50
N LEU A 265 0.16 24.03 -14.09
CA LEU A 265 -0.22 22.71 -13.62
C LEU A 265 -0.50 21.81 -14.83
N PRO A 266 0.02 20.56 -14.83
CA PRO A 266 -0.28 19.62 -15.90
C PRO A 266 -1.79 19.38 -15.98
N GLN A 267 -2.29 19.26 -17.21
CA GLN A 267 -3.72 19.01 -17.48
C GLN A 267 -3.99 17.54 -17.85
N PHE A 268 -2.97 16.83 -18.32
CA PHE A 268 -3.09 15.46 -18.82
C PHE A 268 -2.09 14.54 -18.13
N ASN A 269 -2.58 13.38 -17.67
CA ASN A 269 -1.70 12.34 -17.13
C ASN A 269 -1.09 11.52 -18.28
N LYS A 270 0.04 11.97 -18.82
CA LYS A 270 0.70 11.29 -19.95
C LYS A 270 1.21 9.89 -19.60
N ALA A 271 1.56 9.66 -18.34
CA ALA A 271 1.98 8.36 -17.85
C ALA A 271 0.80 7.38 -17.70
N ARG A 272 -0.46 7.80 -17.86
CA ARG A 272 -1.60 6.91 -17.62
C ARG A 272 -1.62 5.68 -18.53
N ALA A 273 -1.11 5.80 -19.75
CA ALA A 273 -1.02 4.69 -20.70
C ALA A 273 -0.05 3.58 -20.24
N SER A 274 0.86 3.85 -19.30
CA SER A 274 1.86 2.87 -18.84
C SER A 274 1.29 1.82 -17.87
N THR A 275 0.00 1.88 -17.54
CA THR A 275 -0.64 0.94 -16.60
C THR A 275 -1.17 -0.34 -17.27
N ASN A 276 -0.80 -0.61 -18.53
CA ASN A 276 -1.24 -1.81 -19.25
C ASN A 276 -0.23 -2.96 -19.12
N PRO A 277 -0.67 -4.24 -19.24
CA PRO A 277 0.22 -5.40 -19.12
C PRO A 277 1.39 -5.40 -20.11
N GLY A 278 1.19 -4.91 -21.34
CA GLY A 278 2.25 -4.83 -22.34
C GLY A 278 3.40 -3.93 -21.91
N TYR A 279 3.10 -2.78 -21.32
CA TYR A 279 4.11 -1.92 -20.72
C TYR A 279 4.79 -2.60 -19.53
N LEU A 280 4.01 -3.13 -18.57
CA LEU A 280 4.55 -3.66 -17.32
C LEU A 280 5.41 -4.91 -17.51
N ILE A 281 4.94 -5.87 -18.32
CA ILE A 281 5.65 -7.13 -18.62
C ILE A 281 6.80 -6.86 -19.59
N GLY A 282 6.57 -6.01 -20.60
CA GLY A 282 7.56 -5.68 -21.62
C GLY A 282 8.69 -4.79 -21.12
N TRP A 283 8.51 -4.07 -20.00
CA TRP A 283 9.49 -3.12 -19.48
C TRP A 283 10.89 -3.71 -19.37
N ALA A 284 11.02 -4.93 -18.84
CA ALA A 284 12.31 -5.58 -18.64
C ALA A 284 13.08 -5.78 -19.96
N ALA A 285 12.37 -6.03 -21.06
CA ALA A 285 12.93 -6.27 -22.38
C ALA A 285 13.35 -5.00 -23.15
N LEU A 286 12.95 -3.80 -22.68
CA LEU A 286 13.32 -2.56 -23.36
C LEU A 286 14.83 -2.27 -23.23
N PRO A 287 15.47 -1.72 -24.28
CA PRO A 287 16.85 -1.22 -24.18
C PRO A 287 17.01 -0.19 -23.04
N PRO A 288 18.15 -0.16 -22.34
CA PRO A 288 18.42 0.81 -21.28
C PRO A 288 18.18 2.27 -21.68
N GLU A 289 18.54 2.62 -22.92
CA GLU A 289 18.42 3.98 -23.45
C GLU A 289 16.94 4.38 -23.58
N LEU A 290 16.09 3.47 -24.03
CA LEU A 290 14.65 3.71 -24.14
C LEU A 290 14.00 3.78 -22.76
N LYS A 291 14.42 2.93 -21.81
CA LYS A 291 13.98 3.02 -20.41
C LYS A 291 14.29 4.40 -19.84
N TRP A 292 15.51 4.90 -20.04
CA TRP A 292 15.92 6.22 -19.59
C TRP A 292 15.09 7.35 -20.22
N GLN A 293 14.91 7.33 -21.55
CA GLN A 293 14.11 8.33 -22.26
C GLN A 293 12.66 8.39 -21.75
N LEU A 294 12.03 7.22 -21.55
CA LEU A 294 10.67 7.14 -21.02
C LEU A 294 10.58 7.67 -19.59
N LEU A 295 11.52 7.30 -18.71
CA LEU A 295 11.54 7.78 -17.32
C LEU A 295 11.75 9.30 -17.25
N ALA A 296 12.70 9.84 -18.02
CA ALA A 296 12.95 11.28 -18.10
C ALA A 296 11.71 12.03 -18.63
N TYR A 297 11.03 11.48 -19.63
CA TYR A 297 9.79 12.05 -20.14
C TYR A 297 8.67 12.08 -19.10
N PHE A 298 8.48 10.99 -18.34
CA PHE A 298 7.48 10.92 -17.29
C PHE A 298 7.79 11.85 -16.12
N ASP A 299 9.06 12.00 -15.73
CA ASP A 299 9.47 12.94 -14.69
C ASP A 299 9.19 14.41 -15.10
N ALA A 300 9.45 14.74 -16.37
CA ALA A 300 9.14 16.05 -16.93
C ALA A 300 7.63 16.30 -17.15
N SER A 301 6.81 15.24 -17.19
CA SER A 301 5.35 15.31 -17.44
C SER A 301 4.54 14.71 -16.27
N PRO A 302 4.59 15.32 -15.07
CA PRO A 302 3.90 14.79 -13.90
C PRO A 302 2.38 14.81 -14.06
N ALA A 303 1.70 13.98 -13.28
CA ALA A 303 0.24 13.89 -13.31
C ALA A 303 -0.43 15.21 -12.83
N PRO A 304 -1.62 15.55 -13.40
CA PRO A 304 -2.47 16.63 -12.91
C PRO A 304 -2.84 16.42 -11.43
N PRO A 305 -3.17 17.51 -10.71
CA PRO A 305 -3.91 17.41 -9.45
C PRO A 305 -5.13 16.48 -9.60
N PRO A 306 -5.45 15.64 -8.60
CA PRO A 306 -6.62 14.77 -8.69
C PRO A 306 -7.89 15.59 -8.79
N HIS A 307 -8.73 15.29 -9.78
CA HIS A 307 -9.98 15.99 -10.05
C HIS A 307 -10.86 16.12 -8.79
N GLU A 308 -11.09 15.02 -8.07
CA GLU A 308 -11.91 15.02 -6.86
C GLU A 308 -11.35 15.94 -5.77
N THR A 309 -10.02 16.02 -5.66
CA THR A 309 -9.36 16.87 -4.67
C THR A 309 -9.42 18.34 -5.06
N VAL A 310 -9.33 18.66 -6.35
CA VAL A 310 -9.51 20.04 -6.83
C VAL A 310 -10.91 20.55 -6.47
N HIS A 311 -11.95 19.73 -6.67
CA HIS A 311 -13.31 20.11 -6.27
C HIS A 311 -13.47 20.32 -4.77
N ARG A 312 -12.79 19.52 -3.95
CA ARG A 312 -12.75 19.73 -2.50
C ARG A 312 -12.15 21.09 -2.15
N VAL A 313 -11.06 21.50 -2.79
CA VAL A 313 -10.47 22.83 -2.59
C VAL A 313 -11.42 23.94 -3.05
N LEU A 314 -11.98 23.84 -4.25
CA LEU A 314 -12.86 24.87 -4.83
C LEU A 314 -14.15 25.11 -4.04
N ALA A 315 -14.58 24.16 -3.22
CA ALA A 315 -15.72 24.33 -2.32
C ALA A 315 -15.48 25.37 -1.20
N HIS A 316 -14.24 25.82 -1.01
CA HIS A 316 -13.81 26.71 0.08
C HIS A 316 -13.34 28.10 -0.38
N GLY A 317 -13.63 28.49 -1.63
CA GLY A 317 -13.29 29.82 -2.20
C GLY A 317 -11.85 29.92 -2.70
#